data_AF-A0A3D3TK19-F1
#
_entry.id   AF-A0A3D3TK19-F1
#
_cell.length_a   1.000
_cell.length_b   1.000
_cell.length_c   1.000
_cell.angle_alpha   90.00
_cell.angle_beta   90.00
_cell.angle_gamma   90.00
#
_symmetry.space_group_name_H-M   'P 1'
#
loop_
_entity.id
_entity.type
_entity.pdbx_description
1 polymer ?
#
loop_
_entity_poly.entity_id
_entity_poly.type
_entity_poly.pdbx_seq_one_letter_code
_entity_poly.pdbx_strand_id
1 'polypeptide(L)'
;MGLLLSLLYIPWRFSLDSNYNRAAIVTEKKVDGIPSKQLIYVSDLEGISELDSSVVFVDLRDDWNRLEEILDLRVPVILTGVSPYPVSELASILDIHCAYTGYMEFDERGQYVLDVLKARDNKSLVFRVHNLKKKEYPNYDIDRAVTRYIRSVRERSVDALLFFTPPVDFDYDELVQKSYEELKQQDLISGEITSPRAGSSRFKLLSALFIFVLILSISPLAAVGTTVVFLIFPTIGLPLAAVAGEFAIYRRLSSLDTGVLKGFLLFFSLSVFLGISINASMVGVEFQNGLELFRGVKVSLVALPGWLFVTGFVKSVSRKISKGDLLILALAGVAAGYYILRSGNFSFVLDSER
;
A
#
# COMPACT_ATOMS: atom_id res chain seq x y z
N MET A 1 -16.88 -9.09 19.66
CA MET A 1 -15.74 -9.28 18.73
C MET A 1 -15.34 -8.00 18.01
N GLY A 2 -16.18 -7.38 17.16
CA GLY A 2 -15.82 -6.13 16.47
C GLY A 2 -15.43 -4.96 17.39
N LEU A 3 -16.16 -4.77 18.50
CA LEU A 3 -15.79 -3.80 19.55
C LEU A 3 -14.44 -4.11 20.21
N LEU A 4 -14.21 -5.37 20.57
CA LEU A 4 -12.94 -5.82 21.16
C LEU A 4 -11.77 -5.58 20.20
N LEU A 5 -11.97 -5.91 18.92
CA LEU A 5 -10.99 -5.62 17.87
C LEU A 5 -10.73 -4.12 17.81
N SER A 6 -11.76 -3.29 17.73
CA SER A 6 -11.61 -1.82 17.67
C SER A 6 -10.83 -1.26 18.86
N LEU A 7 -11.18 -1.67 20.08
CA LEU A 7 -10.56 -1.20 21.32
C LEU A 7 -9.10 -1.61 21.47
N LEU A 8 -8.71 -2.78 20.96
CA LEU A 8 -7.34 -3.28 21.08
C LEU A 8 -6.46 -2.93 19.88
N TYR A 9 -7.04 -3.01 18.68
CA TYR A 9 -6.33 -2.82 17.41
C TYR A 9 -6.06 -1.36 17.12
N ILE A 10 -7.05 -0.47 17.27
CA ILE A 10 -6.91 0.93 16.88
C ILE A 10 -5.79 1.62 17.66
N PRO A 11 -5.73 1.54 19.02
CA PRO A 11 -4.64 2.17 19.76
C PRO A 11 -3.27 1.58 19.43
N TRP A 12 -3.20 0.26 19.24
CA TRP A 12 -1.96 -0.39 18.82
C TRP A 12 -1.51 0.09 17.43
N ARG A 13 -2.46 0.22 16.49
CA ARG A 13 -2.19 0.69 15.14
C ARG A 13 -1.69 2.13 15.14
N PHE A 14 -2.33 3.02 15.91
CA PHE A 14 -1.86 4.39 16.07
C PHE A 14 -0.45 4.47 16.64
N SER A 15 -0.13 3.67 17.67
CA SER A 15 1.22 3.61 18.22
C SER A 15 2.25 3.03 17.26
N LEU A 16 1.85 2.09 16.39
CA LEU A 16 2.70 1.57 15.34
C LEU A 16 2.98 2.68 14.32
N ASP A 17 1.93 3.32 13.80
CA ASP A 17 2.04 4.35 12.79
C ASP A 17 2.85 5.56 13.30
N SER A 18 2.70 5.96 14.55
CA SER A 18 3.52 7.04 15.12
C SER A 18 5.03 6.75 15.12
N ASN A 19 5.42 5.48 15.14
CA ASN A 19 6.82 5.06 15.15
C ASN A 19 7.41 4.90 13.74
N TYR A 20 6.57 4.72 12.71
CA TYR A 20 7.03 4.36 11.36
C TYR A 20 6.47 5.27 10.25
N ASN A 21 5.65 6.28 10.56
CA ASN A 21 5.08 7.20 9.57
C ASN A 21 5.98 8.42 9.31
N ARG A 22 7.31 8.21 9.39
CA ARG A 22 8.33 9.23 9.16
C ARG A 22 9.30 8.73 8.12
N ALA A 23 9.77 9.62 7.25
CA ALA A 23 10.69 9.25 6.18
C ALA A 23 12.06 9.91 6.36
N ALA A 24 13.11 9.17 5.99
CA ALA A 24 14.44 9.74 5.81
C ALA A 24 14.56 10.42 4.43
N ILE A 25 15.35 11.50 4.36
CA ILE A 25 15.69 12.13 3.10
C ILE A 25 16.99 11.52 2.57
N VAL A 26 16.98 11.09 1.32
CA VAL A 26 18.14 10.56 0.59
C VAL A 26 18.39 11.44 -0.63
N THR A 27 19.58 12.02 -0.73
CA THR A 27 19.93 12.99 -1.78
C THR A 27 21.10 12.52 -2.62
N GLU A 28 21.00 12.68 -3.94
CA GLU A 28 22.12 12.49 -4.87
C GLU A 28 23.20 13.57 -4.71
N LYS A 29 22.80 14.82 -4.38
CA LYS A 29 23.70 15.94 -4.10
C LYS A 29 23.40 16.49 -2.69
N LYS A 30 24.42 16.74 -1.88
CA LYS A 30 24.24 17.40 -0.56
C LYS A 30 23.60 18.78 -0.74
N VAL A 31 22.62 19.10 0.12
CA VAL A 31 21.97 20.41 0.20
C VAL A 31 22.27 21.01 1.57
N ASP A 32 22.80 22.23 1.59
CA ASP A 32 23.27 22.87 2.82
C ASP A 32 22.14 23.02 3.85
N GLY A 33 22.45 22.68 5.10
CA GLY A 33 21.51 22.79 6.22
C GLY A 33 20.45 21.69 6.29
N ILE A 34 20.41 20.75 5.34
CA ILE A 34 19.47 19.63 5.33
C ILE A 34 20.16 18.35 5.81
N PRO A 35 19.72 17.74 6.93
CA PRO A 35 20.22 16.43 7.35
C PRO A 35 19.64 15.35 6.44
N SER A 36 20.41 14.94 5.43
CA SER A 36 20.07 13.86 4.50
C SER A 36 21.11 12.74 4.54
N LYS A 37 20.68 11.53 4.17
CA LYS A 37 21.61 10.46 3.79
C LYS A 37 22.08 10.68 2.36
N GLN A 38 23.37 10.42 2.10
CA GLN A 38 23.94 10.56 0.78
C GLN A 38 23.66 9.31 -0.06
N LEU A 39 23.13 9.49 -1.28
CA LEU A 39 23.05 8.41 -2.26
C LEU A 39 24.44 8.16 -2.84
N ILE A 40 24.84 6.89 -2.90
CA ILE A 40 26.10 6.45 -3.47
C ILE A 40 25.82 5.51 -4.63
N TYR A 41 26.42 5.76 -5.80
CA TYR A 41 26.45 4.79 -6.89
C TYR A 41 27.59 3.78 -6.69
N VAL A 42 27.40 2.55 -7.17
CA VAL A 42 28.41 1.48 -7.04
C VAL A 42 29.77 1.85 -7.65
N SER A 43 29.77 2.70 -8.70
CA SER A 43 30.99 3.25 -9.30
C SER A 43 31.83 4.11 -8.36
N ASP A 44 31.21 4.71 -7.35
CA ASP A 44 31.81 5.75 -6.52
C ASP A 44 32.23 5.22 -5.13
N LEU A 45 32.03 3.93 -4.86
CA LEU A 45 32.26 3.29 -3.56
C LEU A 45 33.70 3.42 -3.04
N GLU A 46 34.70 3.40 -3.91
CA GLU A 46 36.12 3.38 -3.53
C GLU A 46 36.62 4.70 -2.89
N GLY A 47 35.84 5.79 -2.99
CA GLY A 47 36.25 7.13 -2.56
C GLY A 47 35.62 7.64 -1.26
N ILE A 48 34.92 6.80 -0.49
CA ILE A 48 33.96 7.27 0.51
C ILE A 48 34.42 7.02 1.95
N SER A 49 34.45 8.09 2.75
CA SER A 49 34.90 8.07 4.14
C SER A 49 33.78 7.89 5.17
N GLU A 50 32.51 8.16 4.83
CA GLU A 50 31.37 8.15 5.77
C GLU A 50 30.25 7.22 5.26
N LEU A 51 30.39 5.92 5.53
CA LEU A 51 29.41 4.91 5.13
C LEU A 51 28.12 4.95 5.96
N ASP A 52 28.19 5.36 7.23
CA ASP A 52 27.05 5.35 8.17
C ASP A 52 25.91 6.31 7.76
N SER A 53 26.25 7.40 7.08
CA SER A 53 25.30 8.40 6.59
C SER A 53 24.88 8.18 5.13
N SER A 54 25.04 6.96 4.62
CA SER A 54 24.93 6.71 3.19
C SER A 54 23.97 5.57 2.83
N VAL A 55 23.48 5.60 1.59
CA VAL A 55 22.62 4.58 1.01
C VAL A 55 23.16 4.24 -0.37
N VAL A 56 23.44 2.96 -0.62
CA VAL A 56 24.00 2.52 -1.91
C VAL A 56 22.88 2.21 -2.88
N PHE A 57 22.93 2.81 -4.06
CA PHE A 57 22.03 2.54 -5.16
C PHE A 57 22.66 1.49 -6.08
N VAL A 58 21.97 0.36 -6.25
CA VAL A 58 22.48 -0.79 -7.01
C VAL A 58 21.54 -1.08 -8.18
N ASP A 59 22.03 -0.92 -9.41
CA ASP A 59 21.32 -1.41 -10.59
C ASP A 59 21.77 -2.84 -10.87
N LEU A 60 20.92 -3.81 -10.53
CA LEU A 60 21.19 -5.23 -10.68
C LEU A 60 21.49 -5.66 -12.12
N ARG A 61 21.17 -4.82 -13.11
CA ARG A 61 21.58 -5.08 -14.49
C ARG A 61 23.10 -4.99 -14.66
N ASP A 62 23.71 -3.99 -14.03
CA ASP A 62 25.09 -3.58 -14.27
C ASP A 62 26.01 -3.96 -13.10
N ASP A 63 25.48 -4.01 -11.88
CA ASP A 63 26.25 -4.13 -10.63
C ASP A 63 26.13 -5.50 -9.94
N TRP A 64 25.42 -6.47 -10.52
CA TRP A 64 25.12 -7.76 -9.86
C TRP A 64 26.37 -8.54 -9.42
N ASN A 65 27.47 -8.40 -10.16
CA ASN A 65 28.73 -9.09 -9.91
C ASN A 65 29.47 -8.58 -8.66
N ARG A 66 29.14 -7.37 -8.19
CA ARG A 66 29.70 -6.75 -6.98
C ARG A 66 28.71 -6.75 -5.83
N LEU A 67 27.53 -7.33 -6.00
CA LEU A 67 26.47 -7.25 -5.01
C LEU A 67 26.91 -7.76 -3.63
N GLU A 68 27.51 -8.95 -3.54
CA GLU A 68 27.95 -9.50 -2.25
C GLU A 68 28.98 -8.62 -1.54
N GLU A 69 29.94 -8.05 -2.28
CA GLU A 69 30.91 -7.07 -1.76
C GLU A 69 30.21 -5.85 -1.16
N ILE A 70 29.17 -5.33 -1.84
CA ILE A 70 28.37 -4.21 -1.37
C ILE A 70 27.57 -4.58 -0.12
N LEU A 71 27.00 -5.79 -0.08
CA LEU A 71 26.20 -6.25 1.06
C LEU A 71 27.06 -6.45 2.31
N ASP A 72 28.33 -6.82 2.17
CA ASP A 72 29.28 -6.95 3.28
C ASP A 72 29.60 -5.62 3.97
N LEU A 73 29.37 -4.48 3.31
CA LEU A 73 29.47 -3.14 3.91
C LEU A 73 28.38 -2.88 4.95
N ARG A 74 27.29 -3.68 4.96
CA ARG A 74 26.15 -3.57 5.89
C ARG A 74 25.48 -2.19 5.93
N VAL A 75 25.57 -1.46 4.82
CA VAL A 75 24.85 -0.20 4.60
C VAL A 75 23.48 -0.48 3.97
N PRO A 76 22.47 0.39 4.17
CA PRO A 76 21.21 0.27 3.46
C PRO A 76 21.44 0.34 1.94
N VAL A 77 20.78 -0.55 1.19
CA VAL A 77 20.88 -0.60 -0.27
C VAL A 77 19.52 -0.37 -0.91
N ILE A 78 19.46 0.34 -2.03
CA ILE A 78 18.25 0.48 -2.86
C ILE A 78 18.51 -0.31 -4.14
N LEU A 79 17.69 -1.32 -4.40
CA LEU A 79 17.82 -2.17 -5.58
C LEU A 79 16.90 -1.71 -6.71
N THR A 80 17.41 -1.78 -7.93
CA THR A 80 16.64 -1.61 -9.17
C THR A 80 17.13 -2.61 -10.22
N GLY A 81 16.41 -2.71 -11.34
CA GLY A 81 16.82 -3.52 -12.49
C GLY A 81 16.62 -5.03 -12.28
N VAL A 82 17.34 -5.81 -13.09
CA VAL A 82 17.21 -7.27 -13.17
C VAL A 82 18.59 -7.90 -13.23
N SER A 83 18.90 -8.80 -12.29
CA SER A 83 20.12 -9.60 -12.30
C SER A 83 19.92 -10.94 -13.02
N PRO A 84 21.02 -11.63 -13.41
CA PRO A 84 20.98 -13.00 -13.90
C PRO A 84 20.48 -14.03 -12.87
N TYR A 85 20.52 -13.70 -11.58
CA TYR A 85 20.09 -14.60 -10.51
C TYR A 85 18.58 -14.94 -10.61
N PRO A 86 18.19 -16.20 -10.36
CA PRO A 86 16.81 -16.53 -10.03
C PRO A 86 16.32 -15.77 -8.79
N VAL A 87 15.02 -15.50 -8.74
CA VAL A 87 14.36 -14.76 -7.64
C VAL A 87 14.70 -15.33 -6.26
N SER A 88 14.66 -16.66 -6.11
CA SER A 88 14.95 -17.35 -4.85
C SER A 88 16.43 -17.27 -4.45
N GLU A 89 17.33 -17.26 -5.43
CA GLU A 89 18.77 -17.20 -5.18
C GLU A 89 19.15 -15.81 -4.66
N LEU A 90 18.70 -14.76 -5.35
CA LEU A 90 18.95 -13.39 -4.89
C LEU A 90 18.29 -13.12 -3.53
N ALA A 91 17.09 -13.65 -3.28
CA ALA A 91 16.46 -13.54 -1.96
C ALA A 91 17.31 -14.19 -0.86
N SER A 92 17.87 -15.38 -1.12
CA SER A 92 18.78 -16.06 -0.19
C SER A 92 20.07 -15.26 0.04
N ILE A 93 20.66 -14.67 -1.00
CA ILE A 93 21.85 -13.82 -0.87
C ILE A 93 21.52 -12.63 0.05
N LEU A 94 20.42 -11.92 -0.19
CA LEU A 94 20.01 -10.81 0.67
C LEU A 94 19.76 -11.23 2.13
N ASP A 95 19.23 -12.42 2.37
CA ASP A 95 18.97 -12.92 3.72
C ASP A 95 20.25 -13.39 4.44
N ILE A 96 21.19 -14.04 3.73
CA ILE A 96 22.49 -14.46 4.27
C ILE A 96 23.28 -13.25 4.80
N HIS A 97 23.26 -12.14 4.05
CA HIS A 97 23.97 -10.92 4.43
C HIS A 97 23.15 -10.03 5.38
N CYS A 98 21.94 -10.43 5.80
CA CYS A 98 21.02 -9.59 6.58
C CYS A 98 20.83 -8.20 5.95
N ALA A 99 20.72 -8.15 4.63
CA ALA A 99 20.69 -6.91 3.87
C ALA A 99 19.44 -6.08 4.19
N TYR A 100 19.63 -4.82 4.56
CA TYR A 100 18.53 -3.86 4.68
C TYR A 100 18.26 -3.23 3.32
N THR A 101 17.14 -3.61 2.71
CA THR A 101 16.95 -3.44 1.26
C THR A 101 15.73 -2.60 0.92
N GLY A 102 15.96 -1.56 0.14
CA GLY A 102 14.97 -0.64 -0.40
C GLY A 102 14.53 -1.05 -1.79
N TYR A 103 13.24 -0.84 -2.08
CA TYR A 103 12.73 -0.85 -3.45
C TYR A 103 12.04 0.48 -3.75
N MET A 104 12.15 0.94 -5.00
CA MET A 104 11.45 2.12 -5.47
C MET A 104 10.00 1.79 -5.80
N GLU A 105 9.07 2.49 -5.16
CA GLU A 105 7.67 2.33 -5.51
C GLU A 105 7.39 2.88 -6.91
N PHE A 106 6.58 2.15 -7.68
CA PHE A 106 6.23 2.47 -9.07
C PHE A 106 7.40 2.42 -10.06
N ASP A 107 8.52 1.79 -9.70
CA ASP A 107 9.52 1.47 -10.71
C ASP A 107 8.96 0.45 -11.72
N GLU A 108 8.97 0.83 -13.00
CA GLU A 108 8.50 0.00 -14.12
C GLU A 108 9.40 -1.22 -14.31
N ARG A 109 10.67 -1.11 -13.92
CA ARG A 109 11.66 -2.19 -13.98
C ARG A 109 11.78 -2.95 -12.66
N GLY A 110 11.13 -2.47 -11.59
CA GLY A 110 11.29 -2.96 -10.23
C GLY A 110 10.46 -4.20 -9.88
N GLN A 111 9.69 -4.75 -10.82
CA GLN A 111 8.85 -5.93 -10.54
C GLN A 111 9.71 -7.14 -10.13
N TYR A 112 10.86 -7.34 -10.77
CA TYR A 112 11.81 -8.38 -10.41
C TYR A 112 12.31 -8.23 -8.97
N VAL A 113 12.76 -7.02 -8.60
CA VAL A 113 13.19 -6.69 -7.23
C VAL A 113 12.06 -6.95 -6.23
N LEU A 114 10.84 -6.52 -6.54
CA LEU A 114 9.70 -6.74 -5.66
C LEU A 114 9.42 -8.23 -5.43
N ASP A 115 9.54 -9.07 -6.47
CA ASP A 115 9.33 -10.50 -6.35
C ASP A 115 10.45 -11.19 -5.56
N VAL A 116 11.70 -10.72 -5.70
CA VAL A 116 12.83 -11.10 -4.84
C VAL A 116 12.54 -10.78 -3.38
N LEU A 117 12.11 -9.55 -3.07
CA LEU A 117 11.83 -9.14 -1.70
C LEU A 117 10.64 -9.88 -1.08
N LYS A 118 9.64 -10.28 -1.88
CA LYS A 118 8.56 -11.17 -1.42
C LYS A 118 9.06 -12.59 -1.11
N ALA A 119 10.05 -13.08 -1.86
CA ALA A 119 10.62 -14.41 -1.68
C ALA A 119 11.55 -14.52 -0.47
N ARG A 120 12.05 -13.39 0.07
CA ARG A 120 12.87 -13.37 1.29
C ARG A 120 12.16 -13.99 2.49
N ASP A 121 12.92 -14.67 3.33
CA ASP A 121 12.50 -15.07 4.66
C ASP A 121 12.47 -13.85 5.58
N ASN A 122 13.47 -12.96 5.48
CA ASN A 122 13.58 -11.78 6.34
C ASN A 122 12.93 -10.52 5.75
N LYS A 123 11.61 -10.58 5.56
CA LYS A 123 10.79 -9.44 5.07
C LYS A 123 10.80 -8.21 5.99
N SER A 124 11.32 -8.34 7.21
CA SER A 124 11.47 -7.23 8.17
C SER A 124 12.63 -6.28 7.81
N LEU A 125 13.56 -6.72 6.96
CA LEU A 125 14.69 -5.95 6.47
C LEU A 125 14.42 -5.35 5.08
N VAL A 126 13.18 -4.88 4.89
CA VAL A 126 12.76 -4.21 3.68
C VAL A 126 12.27 -2.81 4.02
N PHE A 127 12.62 -1.83 3.20
CA PHE A 127 12.08 -0.48 3.28
C PHE A 127 11.58 0.00 1.91
N ARG A 128 10.67 0.96 1.93
CA ARG A 128 9.99 1.48 0.74
C ARG A 128 10.50 2.87 0.42
N VAL A 129 10.90 3.07 -0.83
CA VAL A 129 11.48 4.33 -1.30
C VAL A 129 10.52 5.00 -2.28
N HIS A 130 10.30 6.30 -2.11
CA HIS A 130 9.65 7.12 -3.13
C HIS A 130 10.65 8.03 -3.83
N ASN A 131 10.51 8.16 -5.14
CA ASN A 131 11.17 9.19 -5.92
C ASN A 131 10.22 9.75 -6.98
N LEU A 132 10.49 10.97 -7.43
CA LEU A 132 9.99 11.44 -8.72
C LEU A 132 10.89 10.88 -9.81
N LYS A 133 10.31 10.30 -10.86
CA LYS A 133 11.08 9.85 -12.01
C LYS A 133 11.58 11.07 -12.77
N LYS A 134 12.75 10.95 -13.41
CA LYS A 134 13.31 12.02 -14.25
C LYS A 134 12.33 12.55 -15.33
N LYS A 135 11.49 11.66 -15.87
CA LYS A 135 10.43 11.99 -16.85
C LYS A 135 9.21 12.72 -16.28
N GLU A 136 9.05 12.74 -14.96
CA GLU A 136 7.91 13.37 -14.30
C GLU A 136 8.15 14.85 -13.99
N TYR A 137 9.41 15.27 -13.77
CA TYR A 137 9.75 16.66 -13.43
C TYR A 137 9.14 17.71 -14.37
N PRO A 138 9.09 17.53 -15.71
CA PRO A 138 8.48 18.52 -16.60
C PRO A 138 6.98 18.77 -16.36
N ASN A 139 6.29 17.89 -15.63
CA ASN A 139 4.86 18.00 -15.35
C ASN A 139 4.53 18.72 -14.04
N TYR A 140 5.55 19.10 -13.26
CA TYR A 140 5.38 19.68 -11.94
C TYR A 140 6.08 21.04 -11.85
N ASP A 141 5.48 21.93 -11.07
CA ASP A 141 6.22 23.01 -10.40
C ASP A 141 6.78 22.47 -9.07
N ILE A 142 7.58 23.28 -8.38
CA ILE A 142 8.22 22.88 -7.11
C ILE A 142 7.15 22.52 -6.06
N ASP A 143 6.10 23.33 -5.91
CA ASP A 143 5.10 23.12 -4.86
C ASP A 143 4.28 21.84 -5.09
N ARG A 144 3.97 21.49 -6.35
CA ARG A 144 3.35 20.22 -6.72
C ARG A 144 4.29 19.04 -6.49
N ALA A 145 5.57 19.18 -6.81
CA ALA A 145 6.58 18.16 -6.55
C ALA A 145 6.74 17.90 -5.04
N VAL A 146 6.81 18.97 -4.23
CA VAL A 146 6.80 18.90 -2.76
C VAL A 146 5.53 18.17 -2.29
N THR A 147 4.35 18.59 -2.73
CA THR A 147 3.08 17.95 -2.37
C THR A 147 3.09 16.46 -2.68
N ARG A 148 3.67 16.06 -3.82
CA ARG A 148 3.79 14.66 -4.23
C ARG A 148 4.65 13.84 -3.26
N TYR A 149 5.76 14.40 -2.79
CA TYR A 149 6.61 13.82 -1.75
C TYR A 149 5.90 13.75 -0.39
N ILE A 150 5.23 14.82 0.06
CA ILE A 150 4.50 14.81 1.33
C ILE A 150 3.40 13.74 1.34
N ARG A 151 2.65 13.63 0.24
CA ARG A 151 1.62 12.60 0.07
C ARG A 151 2.20 11.19 0.04
N SER A 152 3.44 10.99 -0.40
CA SER A 152 4.08 9.67 -0.33
C SER A 152 4.29 9.21 1.09
N VAL A 153 4.71 10.10 1.99
CA VAL A 153 4.86 9.75 3.41
C VAL A 153 3.48 9.56 4.04
N ARG A 154 2.57 10.52 3.88
CA ARG A 154 1.26 10.51 4.57
C ARG A 154 0.31 9.41 4.13
N GLU A 155 0.19 9.19 2.82
CA GLU A 155 -0.85 8.31 2.26
C GLU A 155 -0.33 6.90 2.00
N ARG A 156 1.00 6.75 1.84
CA ARG A 156 1.63 5.50 1.41
C ARG A 156 2.71 5.01 2.37
N SER A 157 3.01 5.75 3.44
CA SER A 157 3.94 5.40 4.51
C SER A 157 5.27 4.89 3.96
N VAL A 158 5.90 5.69 3.10
CA VAL A 158 7.25 5.39 2.61
C VAL A 158 8.30 5.73 3.67
N ASP A 159 9.36 4.93 3.71
CA ASP A 159 10.42 5.02 4.73
C ASP A 159 11.54 5.97 4.30
N ALA A 160 11.71 6.17 2.98
CA ALA A 160 12.72 7.05 2.42
C ALA A 160 12.22 7.83 1.20
N LEU A 161 12.58 9.12 1.14
CA LEU A 161 12.38 9.98 -0.01
C LEU A 161 13.70 10.16 -0.74
N LEU A 162 13.75 9.69 -1.97
CA LEU A 162 14.93 9.77 -2.83
C LEU A 162 14.77 10.93 -3.81
N PHE A 163 15.74 11.84 -3.76
CA PHE A 163 15.82 13.02 -4.62
C PHE A 163 16.93 12.84 -5.65
N PHE A 164 16.53 12.54 -6.87
CA PHE A 164 17.43 12.55 -8.04
C PHE A 164 17.56 13.96 -8.60
N THR A 165 18.76 14.30 -9.05
CA THR A 165 19.07 15.52 -9.78
C THR A 165 18.21 15.58 -11.05
N PRO A 166 17.37 16.62 -11.24
CA PRO A 166 16.49 16.75 -12.38
C PRO A 166 17.30 16.87 -13.68
N PRO A 167 16.83 16.30 -14.80
CA PRO A 167 17.48 16.45 -16.10
C PRO A 167 17.18 17.80 -16.79
N VAL A 168 16.35 18.64 -16.18
CA VAL A 168 15.83 19.91 -16.70
C VAL A 168 16.17 21.04 -15.72
N ASP A 169 15.98 22.29 -16.16
CA ASP A 169 16.11 23.48 -15.30
C ASP A 169 14.99 23.47 -14.24
N PHE A 170 15.28 22.79 -13.13
CA PHE A 170 14.40 22.58 -11.99
C PHE A 170 15.26 22.69 -10.74
N ASP A 171 14.92 23.61 -9.86
CA ASP A 171 15.74 23.90 -8.69
C ASP A 171 15.71 22.73 -7.69
N TYR A 172 16.77 21.94 -7.71
CA TYR A 172 16.94 20.78 -6.84
C TYR A 172 17.07 21.18 -5.37
N ASP A 173 17.85 22.24 -5.10
CA ASP A 173 18.16 22.66 -3.74
C ASP A 173 16.88 23.23 -3.09
N GLU A 174 16.11 24.04 -3.84
CA GLU A 174 14.79 24.54 -3.40
C GLU A 174 13.79 23.39 -3.17
N LEU A 175 13.73 22.40 -4.07
CA LEU A 175 12.83 21.25 -3.93
C LEU A 175 13.11 20.46 -2.65
N VAL A 176 14.39 20.14 -2.40
CA VAL A 176 14.81 19.39 -1.21
C VAL A 176 14.53 20.21 0.04
N GLN A 177 14.87 21.50 0.04
CA GLN A 177 14.66 22.39 1.18
C GLN A 177 13.17 22.52 1.53
N LYS A 178 12.30 22.86 0.57
CA LYS A 178 10.86 22.98 0.81
C LYS A 178 10.24 21.66 1.26
N SER A 179 10.67 20.54 0.67
CA SER A 179 10.21 19.21 1.10
C SER A 179 10.60 18.92 2.54
N TYR A 180 11.83 19.25 2.95
CA TYR A 180 12.30 19.09 4.32
C TYR A 180 11.51 19.95 5.30
N GLU A 181 11.30 21.23 4.99
CA GLU A 181 10.56 22.17 5.84
C GLU A 181 9.12 21.70 6.09
N GLU A 182 8.44 21.28 5.02
CA GLU A 182 7.05 20.81 5.08
C GLU A 182 6.92 19.47 5.83
N LEU A 183 7.88 18.55 5.67
CA LEU A 183 7.94 17.30 6.45
C LEU A 183 8.19 17.58 7.93
N LYS A 184 9.09 18.52 8.24
CA LYS A 184 9.43 18.91 9.61
C LYS A 184 8.24 19.56 10.31
N GLN A 185 7.51 20.44 9.62
CA GLN A 185 6.30 21.07 10.16
C GLN A 185 5.22 20.05 10.52
N GLN A 186 5.13 18.93 9.78
CA GLN A 186 4.15 17.87 10.01
C GLN A 186 4.66 16.72 10.89
N ASP A 187 5.88 16.81 11.44
CA ASP A 187 6.53 15.74 12.23
C ASP A 187 6.66 14.41 11.46
N LEU A 188 6.93 14.50 10.16
CA LEU A 188 7.03 13.38 9.22
C LEU A 188 8.47 13.02 8.83
N ILE A 189 9.47 13.60 9.49
CA ILE A 189 10.87 13.40 9.15
C ILE A 189 11.59 12.48 10.14
N SER A 190 12.46 11.63 9.60
CA SER A 190 13.37 10.77 10.37
C SER A 190 14.81 11.01 9.94
N GLY A 191 15.76 10.92 10.87
CA GLY A 191 17.19 10.90 10.55
C GLY A 191 17.66 9.53 10.03
N GLU A 192 16.88 8.48 10.30
CA GLU A 192 17.19 7.10 9.94
C GLU A 192 16.09 6.48 9.09
N ILE A 193 16.47 5.54 8.22
CA ILE A 193 15.50 4.75 7.47
C ILE A 193 14.96 3.68 8.43
N THR A 194 13.69 3.81 8.79
CA THR A 194 13.04 2.92 9.77
C THR A 194 11.76 2.36 9.19
N SER A 195 11.75 1.07 8.92
CA SER A 195 10.57 0.36 8.43
C SER A 195 9.96 -0.59 9.48
N PRO A 196 8.66 -0.88 9.41
CA PRO A 196 7.99 -1.83 10.29
C PRO A 196 8.65 -3.22 10.29
N ARG A 197 9.14 -3.64 11.46
CA ARG A 197 9.85 -4.93 11.62
C ARG A 197 8.99 -6.08 12.12
N ALA A 198 7.84 -5.78 12.71
CA ALA A 198 7.00 -6.79 13.33
C ALA A 198 5.51 -6.49 13.12
N GLY A 199 4.77 -7.54 12.79
CA GLY A 199 3.32 -7.56 12.87
C GLY A 199 2.85 -8.18 14.18
N SER A 200 1.54 -8.16 14.43
CA SER A 200 0.95 -8.84 15.58
C SER A 200 -0.02 -9.93 15.13
N SER A 201 0.41 -11.19 15.26
CA SER A 201 -0.40 -12.36 14.91
C SER A 201 -1.74 -12.42 15.63
N ARG A 202 -1.84 -11.83 16.83
CA ARG A 202 -3.08 -11.73 17.62
C ARG A 202 -4.20 -10.98 16.87
N PHE A 203 -3.87 -9.92 16.14
CA PHE A 203 -4.87 -9.13 15.40
C PHE A 203 -5.30 -9.83 14.11
N LYS A 204 -4.38 -10.54 13.45
CA LYS A 204 -4.69 -11.43 12.33
C LYS A 204 -5.66 -12.54 12.76
N LEU A 205 -5.41 -13.17 13.91
CA LEU A 205 -6.31 -14.20 14.47
C LEU A 205 -7.67 -13.61 14.87
N LEU A 206 -7.68 -12.47 15.57
CA LEU A 206 -8.91 -11.82 16.01
C LEU A 206 -9.78 -11.38 14.82
N SER A 207 -9.13 -10.91 13.75
CA SER A 207 -9.78 -10.60 12.49
C SER A 207 -10.36 -11.85 11.81
N ALA A 208 -9.57 -12.92 11.69
CA ALA A 208 -10.04 -14.19 11.14
C ALA A 208 -11.27 -14.72 11.89
N LEU A 209 -11.25 -14.66 13.23
CA LEU A 209 -12.36 -15.09 14.08
C LEU A 209 -13.60 -14.22 13.89
N PHE A 210 -13.45 -12.89 13.77
CA PHE A 210 -14.57 -12.00 13.49
C PHE A 210 -15.22 -12.32 12.14
N ILE A 211 -14.42 -12.44 11.08
CA ILE A 211 -14.89 -12.79 9.73
C ILE A 211 -15.59 -14.16 9.74
N PHE A 212 -14.99 -15.15 10.40
CA PHE A 212 -15.55 -16.49 10.53
C PHE A 212 -16.94 -16.47 11.19
N VAL A 213 -17.08 -15.84 12.37
CA VAL A 213 -18.36 -15.74 13.10
C VAL A 213 -19.42 -15.04 12.25
N LEU A 214 -19.00 -14.00 11.53
CA LEU A 214 -19.90 -13.21 10.71
C LEU A 214 -20.46 -14.03 9.54
N ILE A 215 -19.63 -14.78 8.82
CA ILE A 215 -20.08 -15.66 7.73
C ILE A 215 -20.83 -16.89 8.26
N LEU A 216 -20.42 -17.42 9.42
CA LEU A 216 -21.07 -18.55 10.09
C LEU A 216 -22.55 -18.26 10.39
N SER A 217 -22.91 -16.99 10.62
CA SER A 217 -24.30 -16.56 10.81
C SER A 217 -25.23 -16.85 9.63
N ILE A 218 -24.67 -17.19 8.47
CA ILE A 218 -25.41 -17.54 7.25
C ILE A 218 -25.16 -18.99 6.83
N SER A 219 -23.89 -19.40 6.76
CA SER A 219 -23.53 -20.70 6.23
C SER A 219 -22.23 -21.22 6.87
N PRO A 220 -22.29 -22.35 7.60
CA PRO A 220 -21.09 -22.98 8.17
C PRO A 220 -20.06 -23.36 7.11
N LEU A 221 -20.51 -23.89 5.97
CA LEU A 221 -19.60 -24.29 4.88
C LEU A 221 -18.90 -23.07 4.26
N ALA A 222 -19.62 -21.97 4.03
CA ALA A 222 -19.04 -20.75 3.52
C ALA A 222 -18.04 -20.13 4.51
N ALA A 223 -18.31 -20.21 5.81
CA ALA A 223 -17.42 -19.71 6.85
C ALA A 223 -16.08 -20.46 6.86
N VAL A 224 -16.12 -21.80 6.81
CA VAL A 224 -14.92 -22.64 6.72
C VAL A 224 -14.16 -22.36 5.43
N GLY A 225 -14.84 -22.42 4.27
CA GLY A 225 -14.21 -22.22 2.97
C GLY A 225 -13.55 -20.84 2.85
N THR A 226 -14.24 -19.77 3.25
CA THR A 226 -13.69 -18.41 3.20
C THR A 226 -12.50 -18.26 4.13
N THR A 227 -12.56 -18.82 5.35
CA THR A 227 -11.47 -18.73 6.31
C THR A 227 -10.22 -19.47 5.84
N VAL A 228 -10.37 -20.65 5.22
CA VAL A 228 -9.24 -21.40 4.63
C VAL A 228 -8.56 -20.59 3.53
N VAL A 229 -9.34 -20.04 2.59
CA VAL A 229 -8.79 -19.22 1.49
C VAL A 229 -8.15 -17.93 2.05
N PHE A 230 -8.78 -17.30 3.03
CA PHE A 230 -8.27 -16.11 3.73
C PHE A 230 -6.92 -16.33 4.42
N LEU A 231 -6.72 -17.49 5.06
CA LEU A 231 -5.49 -17.78 5.79
C LEU A 231 -4.35 -18.27 4.88
N ILE A 232 -4.67 -19.07 3.85
CA ILE A 232 -3.66 -19.71 2.99
C ILE A 232 -3.31 -18.83 1.78
N PHE A 233 -4.29 -18.10 1.23
CA PHE A 233 -4.12 -17.30 0.02
C PHE A 233 -4.58 -15.84 0.24
N PRO A 234 -3.87 -15.03 1.06
CA PRO A 234 -4.31 -13.68 1.43
C PRO A 234 -4.65 -12.78 0.23
N THR A 235 -3.92 -12.90 -0.88
CA THR A 235 -4.16 -12.12 -2.12
C THR A 235 -5.59 -12.23 -2.65
N ILE A 236 -6.20 -13.42 -2.55
CA ILE A 236 -7.58 -13.69 -3.02
C ILE A 236 -8.55 -13.75 -1.84
N GLY A 237 -8.08 -14.26 -0.72
CA GLY A 237 -8.85 -14.47 0.49
C GLY A 237 -9.25 -13.17 1.20
N LEU A 238 -8.41 -12.13 1.19
CA LEU A 238 -8.78 -10.81 1.72
C LEU A 238 -9.98 -10.21 0.96
N PRO A 239 -9.97 -10.12 -0.39
CA PRO A 239 -11.13 -9.64 -1.14
C PRO A 239 -12.37 -10.50 -0.91
N LEU A 240 -12.21 -11.82 -0.91
CA LEU A 240 -13.30 -12.75 -0.68
C LEU A 240 -13.92 -12.58 0.71
N ALA A 241 -13.11 -12.42 1.76
CA ALA A 241 -13.56 -12.20 3.11
C ALA A 241 -14.32 -10.87 3.26
N ALA A 242 -13.86 -9.80 2.60
CA ALA A 242 -14.57 -8.52 2.58
C ALA A 242 -15.94 -8.67 1.92
N VAL A 243 -15.99 -9.24 0.71
CA VAL A 243 -17.26 -9.43 -0.04
C VAL A 243 -18.20 -10.37 0.73
N ALA A 244 -17.74 -11.55 1.13
CA ALA A 244 -18.56 -12.51 1.87
C ALA A 244 -19.05 -11.92 3.19
N GLY A 245 -18.23 -11.11 3.86
CA GLY A 245 -18.60 -10.41 5.08
C GLY A 245 -19.71 -9.39 4.85
N GLU A 246 -19.60 -8.53 3.84
CA GLU A 246 -20.66 -7.56 3.51
C GLU A 246 -21.99 -8.23 3.18
N PHE A 247 -21.94 -9.29 2.37
CA PHE A 247 -23.13 -10.10 2.07
C PHE A 247 -23.70 -10.75 3.32
N ALA A 248 -22.84 -11.18 4.25
CA ALA A 248 -23.26 -11.79 5.49
C ALA A 248 -23.98 -10.81 6.42
N ILE A 249 -23.45 -9.59 6.54
CA ILE A 249 -24.11 -8.49 7.25
C ILE A 249 -25.49 -8.23 6.62
N TYR A 250 -25.53 -8.00 5.31
CA TYR A 250 -26.77 -7.68 4.60
C TYR A 250 -27.84 -8.75 4.80
N ARG A 251 -27.53 -10.02 4.50
CA ARG A 251 -28.51 -11.11 4.59
C ARG A 251 -28.98 -11.31 6.03
N ARG A 252 -28.07 -11.26 7.02
CA ARG A 252 -28.44 -11.47 8.41
C ARG A 252 -29.34 -10.34 8.92
N LEU A 253 -29.06 -9.09 8.57
CA LEU A 253 -29.91 -7.97 8.97
C LEU A 253 -31.25 -7.96 8.22
N SER A 254 -31.26 -8.34 6.93
CA SER A 254 -32.49 -8.42 6.14
C SER A 254 -33.48 -9.48 6.63
N SER A 255 -33.02 -10.48 7.38
CA SER A 255 -33.89 -11.51 7.97
C SER A 255 -34.39 -11.16 9.37
N LEU A 256 -33.86 -10.11 9.98
CA LEU A 256 -34.31 -9.62 11.28
C LEU A 256 -35.43 -8.60 11.06
N ASP A 257 -36.51 -8.72 11.81
CA ASP A 257 -37.57 -7.72 11.86
C ASP A 257 -37.07 -6.49 12.64
N THR A 258 -36.33 -5.64 11.93
CA THR A 258 -35.75 -4.41 12.46
C THR A 258 -36.28 -3.24 11.66
N GLY A 259 -36.75 -2.19 12.35
CA GLY A 259 -37.13 -0.96 11.70
C GLY A 259 -35.98 -0.39 10.86
N VAL A 260 -36.31 0.31 9.77
CA VAL A 260 -35.35 0.78 8.73
C VAL A 260 -34.14 1.48 9.33
N LEU A 261 -34.36 2.42 10.26
CA LEU A 261 -33.28 3.19 10.90
C LEU A 261 -32.32 2.28 11.69
N LYS A 262 -32.85 1.32 12.46
CA LYS A 262 -32.05 0.40 13.26
C LYS A 262 -31.25 -0.55 12.36
N GLY A 263 -31.87 -1.07 11.29
CA GLY A 263 -31.20 -1.90 10.29
C GLY A 263 -30.04 -1.16 9.62
N PHE A 264 -30.24 0.11 9.23
CA PHE A 264 -29.20 0.95 8.66
C PHE A 264 -28.01 1.17 9.61
N LEU A 265 -28.28 1.56 10.86
CA LEU A 265 -27.22 1.79 11.85
C LEU A 265 -26.43 0.50 12.16
N LEU A 266 -27.10 -0.65 12.24
CA LEU A 266 -26.46 -1.94 12.43
C LEU A 266 -25.60 -2.33 11.22
N PHE A 267 -26.10 -2.12 10.00
CA PHE A 267 -25.35 -2.38 8.78
C PHE A 267 -24.07 -1.54 8.76
N PHE A 268 -24.19 -0.22 8.97
CA PHE A 268 -23.05 0.68 9.01
C PHE A 268 -22.02 0.25 10.07
N SER A 269 -22.47 -0.01 11.30
CA SER A 269 -21.58 -0.39 12.41
C SER A 269 -20.84 -1.70 12.14
N LEU A 270 -21.54 -2.72 11.63
CA LEU A 270 -20.92 -4.01 11.30
C LEU A 270 -19.96 -3.88 10.11
N SER A 271 -20.26 -3.05 9.12
CA SER A 271 -19.39 -2.76 7.99
C SER A 271 -18.12 -2.03 8.44
N VAL A 272 -18.21 -1.11 9.40
CA VAL A 272 -17.03 -0.49 10.04
C VAL A 272 -16.17 -1.55 10.73
N PHE A 273 -16.77 -2.45 11.52
CA PHE A 273 -16.01 -3.53 12.17
C PHE A 273 -15.39 -4.50 11.16
N LEU A 274 -16.06 -4.79 10.05
CA LEU A 274 -15.50 -5.57 8.96
C LEU A 274 -14.30 -4.86 8.33
N GLY A 275 -14.39 -3.56 8.05
CA GLY A 275 -13.27 -2.77 7.54
C GLY A 275 -12.06 -2.79 8.48
N ILE A 276 -12.29 -2.61 9.79
CA ILE A 276 -11.24 -2.73 10.82
C ILE A 276 -10.65 -4.14 10.84
N SER A 277 -11.48 -5.19 10.70
CA SER A 277 -11.03 -6.58 10.59
C SER A 277 -10.11 -6.79 9.40
N ILE A 278 -10.50 -6.34 8.21
CA ILE A 278 -9.68 -6.48 7.01
C ILE A 278 -8.36 -5.73 7.19
N ASN A 279 -8.38 -4.53 7.74
CA ASN A 279 -7.14 -3.79 8.05
C ASN A 279 -6.25 -4.53 9.07
N ALA A 280 -6.85 -5.04 10.15
CA ALA A 280 -6.17 -5.82 11.18
C ALA A 280 -5.58 -7.16 10.69
N SER A 281 -6.05 -7.67 9.55
CA SER A 281 -5.45 -8.86 8.92
C SER A 281 -4.20 -8.56 8.10
N MET A 282 -3.99 -7.30 7.73
CA MET A 282 -2.83 -6.80 6.97
C MET A 282 -1.74 -6.23 7.88
N VAL A 283 -1.63 -6.72 9.11
CA VAL A 283 -0.61 -6.29 10.08
C VAL A 283 0.75 -6.95 9.87
N GLY A 284 0.85 -7.93 8.97
CA GLY A 284 2.11 -8.61 8.64
C GLY A 284 3.10 -7.66 7.94
N VAL A 285 4.40 -7.91 8.13
CA VAL A 285 5.48 -7.09 7.56
C VAL A 285 5.39 -6.98 6.04
N GLU A 286 4.88 -8.03 5.38
CA GLU A 286 4.63 -8.09 3.95
C GLU A 286 3.66 -6.99 3.47
N PHE A 287 2.63 -6.67 4.25
CA PHE A 287 1.68 -5.61 3.93
C PHE A 287 2.17 -4.25 4.41
N GLN A 288 2.80 -4.20 5.59
CA GLN A 288 3.33 -2.95 6.16
C GLN A 288 4.42 -2.33 5.30
N ASN A 289 5.33 -3.16 4.76
CA ASN A 289 6.42 -2.71 3.90
C ASN A 289 6.01 -2.61 2.41
N GLY A 290 4.72 -2.78 2.09
CA GLY A 290 4.16 -2.65 0.74
C GLY A 290 4.55 -3.74 -0.25
N LEU A 291 5.09 -4.87 0.22
CA LEU A 291 5.42 -6.03 -0.62
C LEU A 291 4.16 -6.70 -1.16
N GLU A 292 3.14 -6.80 -0.31
CA GLU A 292 1.80 -7.26 -0.66
C GLU A 292 0.80 -6.10 -0.61
N LEU A 293 -0.09 -6.08 -1.59
CA LEU A 293 -1.14 -5.06 -1.72
C LEU A 293 -2.50 -5.72 -1.71
N PHE A 294 -3.48 -5.05 -1.11
CA PHE A 294 -4.87 -5.49 -1.13
C PHE A 294 -5.50 -5.27 -2.52
N ARG A 295 -5.32 -6.25 -3.41
CA ARG A 295 -5.87 -6.27 -4.76
C ARG A 295 -7.33 -6.71 -4.74
N GLY A 296 -8.23 -5.81 -4.37
CA GLY A 296 -9.68 -6.13 -4.34
C GLY A 296 -10.60 -5.10 -3.73
N VAL A 297 -10.08 -3.98 -3.20
CA VAL A 297 -10.87 -2.87 -2.64
C VAL A 297 -12.00 -2.44 -3.58
N LYS A 298 -11.69 -2.30 -4.88
CA LYS A 298 -12.67 -1.87 -5.88
C LYS A 298 -13.81 -2.88 -6.02
N VAL A 299 -13.48 -4.17 -6.01
CA VAL A 299 -14.47 -5.25 -6.11
C VAL A 299 -15.33 -5.30 -4.86
N SER A 300 -14.75 -5.20 -3.66
CA SER A 300 -15.53 -5.19 -2.41
C SER A 300 -16.51 -4.03 -2.38
N LEU A 301 -16.09 -2.83 -2.79
CA LEU A 301 -16.98 -1.64 -2.81
C LEU A 301 -18.19 -1.78 -3.74
N VAL A 302 -18.09 -2.52 -4.84
CA VAL A 302 -19.16 -2.62 -5.84
C VAL A 302 -19.94 -3.93 -5.80
N ALA A 303 -19.44 -4.97 -5.11
CA ALA A 303 -20.02 -6.31 -5.16
C ALA A 303 -21.46 -6.35 -4.62
N LEU A 304 -21.69 -5.85 -3.40
CA LEU A 304 -23.02 -5.85 -2.81
C LEU A 304 -23.97 -4.86 -3.52
N PRO A 305 -23.60 -3.58 -3.76
CA PRO A 305 -24.46 -2.65 -4.50
C PRO A 305 -24.81 -3.15 -5.90
N GLY A 306 -23.81 -3.70 -6.62
CA GLY A 306 -24.01 -4.28 -7.95
C GLY A 306 -24.94 -5.48 -7.93
N TRP A 307 -24.81 -6.38 -6.95
CA TRP A 307 -25.72 -7.51 -6.79
C TRP A 307 -27.15 -7.07 -6.43
N LEU A 308 -27.32 -6.09 -5.54
CA LEU A 308 -28.63 -5.52 -5.21
C LEU A 308 -29.28 -4.86 -6.43
N PHE A 309 -28.49 -4.12 -7.23
CA PHE A 309 -28.95 -3.51 -8.46
C PHE A 309 -29.41 -4.57 -9.47
N VAL A 310 -28.58 -5.57 -9.77
CA VAL A 310 -28.92 -6.64 -10.73
C VAL A 310 -30.15 -7.41 -10.26
N THR A 311 -30.21 -7.81 -9.00
CA THR A 311 -31.36 -8.57 -8.48
C THR A 311 -32.65 -7.75 -8.42
N GLY A 312 -32.56 -6.46 -8.08
CA GLY A 312 -33.67 -5.52 -8.16
C GLY A 312 -34.16 -5.33 -9.60
N PHE A 313 -33.23 -5.14 -10.54
CA PHE A 313 -33.53 -4.98 -11.95
C PHE A 313 -34.18 -6.24 -12.55
N VAL A 314 -33.63 -7.44 -12.30
CA VAL A 314 -34.23 -8.71 -12.77
C VAL A 314 -35.65 -8.90 -12.23
N LYS A 315 -35.90 -8.52 -10.97
CA LYS A 315 -37.26 -8.51 -10.39
C LYS A 315 -38.19 -7.46 -11.00
N SER A 316 -37.66 -6.35 -11.52
CA SER A 316 -38.44 -5.31 -12.21
C SER A 316 -38.73 -5.68 -13.66
N VAL A 317 -37.78 -6.30 -14.37
CA VAL A 317 -37.94 -6.81 -15.73
C VAL A 317 -39.11 -7.79 -15.82
N SER A 318 -39.28 -8.65 -14.81
CA SER A 318 -40.43 -9.56 -14.73
C SER A 318 -41.78 -8.87 -14.48
N ARG A 319 -41.78 -7.57 -14.15
CA ARG A 319 -42.97 -6.76 -13.83
C ARG A 319 -43.21 -5.57 -14.79
N LYS A 320 -42.52 -5.55 -15.94
CA LYS A 320 -42.35 -4.42 -16.89
C LYS A 320 -41.35 -3.36 -16.41
N ILE A 321 -40.33 -3.14 -17.23
CA ILE A 321 -39.30 -2.12 -17.06
C ILE A 321 -39.92 -0.72 -17.13
N SER A 322 -39.72 0.09 -16.10
CA SER A 322 -40.13 1.50 -16.09
C SER A 322 -39.10 2.39 -16.79
N LYS A 323 -39.52 3.60 -17.23
CA LYS A 323 -38.58 4.61 -17.76
C LYS A 323 -37.53 5.03 -16.70
N GLY A 324 -37.87 4.94 -15.42
CA GLY A 324 -36.94 5.20 -14.31
C GLY A 324 -35.83 4.15 -14.22
N ASP A 325 -36.15 2.87 -14.43
CA ASP A 325 -35.16 1.78 -14.44
C ASP A 325 -34.15 1.96 -15.57
N LEU A 326 -34.62 2.37 -16.76
CA LEU A 326 -33.77 2.72 -17.91
C LEU A 326 -32.84 3.91 -17.62
N LEU A 327 -33.33 4.93 -16.91
CA LEU A 327 -32.55 6.11 -16.55
C LEU A 327 -31.47 5.79 -15.51
N ILE A 328 -31.77 4.96 -14.51
CA ILE A 328 -30.77 4.49 -13.55
C ILE A 328 -29.73 3.62 -14.24
N LEU A 329 -30.13 2.73 -15.17
CA LEU A 329 -29.21 1.91 -15.94
C LEU A 329 -28.27 2.75 -16.80
N ALA A 330 -28.79 3.82 -17.43
CA ALA A 330 -27.98 4.78 -18.18
C ALA A 330 -26.98 5.53 -17.28
N LEU A 331 -27.41 6.02 -16.12
CA LEU A 331 -26.53 6.68 -15.14
C LEU A 331 -25.43 5.74 -14.64
N ALA A 332 -25.78 4.49 -14.31
CA ALA A 332 -24.82 3.47 -13.91
C ALA A 332 -23.80 3.18 -15.01
N GLY A 333 -24.25 3.10 -16.28
CA GLY A 333 -23.39 2.94 -17.44
C GLY A 333 -22.42 4.12 -17.64
N VAL A 334 -22.89 5.36 -17.51
CA VAL A 334 -22.04 6.56 -17.58
C VAL A 334 -21.02 6.58 -16.45
N ALA A 335 -21.44 6.29 -15.21
CA ALA A 335 -20.56 6.24 -14.05
C ALA A 335 -19.48 5.15 -14.21
N ALA A 336 -19.86 3.96 -14.68
CA ALA A 336 -18.92 2.87 -14.97
C ALA A 336 -17.95 3.24 -16.09
N GLY A 337 -18.43 3.86 -17.18
CA GLY A 337 -17.60 4.34 -18.29
C GLY A 337 -16.58 5.38 -17.83
N TYR A 338 -17.02 6.39 -17.07
CA TYR A 338 -16.13 7.39 -16.46
C TYR A 338 -15.08 6.74 -15.55
N TYR A 339 -15.50 5.79 -14.71
CA TYR A 339 -14.59 5.09 -13.81
C TYR A 339 -13.50 4.29 -14.55
N ILE A 340 -13.86 3.60 -15.65
CA ILE A 340 -12.93 2.85 -16.49
C ILE A 340 -11.94 3.80 -17.17
N LEU A 341 -12.43 4.90 -17.76
CA LEU A 341 -11.59 5.91 -18.42
C LEU A 341 -10.60 6.55 -17.44
N ARG A 342 -11.06 6.85 -16.21
CA ARG A 342 -10.21 7.36 -15.13
C ARG A 342 -9.18 6.33 -14.67
N SER A 343 -9.57 5.07 -14.55
CA SER A 343 -8.65 3.99 -14.15
C SER A 343 -7.58 3.69 -15.21
N GLY A 344 -7.82 4.05 -16.48
CA GLY A 344 -6.83 3.97 -17.56
C GLY A 344 -6.01 5.24 -17.76
N ASN A 345 -6.18 6.25 -16.90
CA ASN A 345 -5.51 7.56 -17.02
C ASN A 345 -5.83 8.32 -18.32
N PHE A 346 -6.99 8.06 -18.94
CA PHE A 346 -7.42 8.65 -20.22
C PHE A 346 -8.37 9.85 -20.07
N SER A 347 -8.72 10.29 -18.85
CA SER A 347 -9.74 11.33 -18.62
C SER A 347 -9.20 12.62 -18.00
N PHE A 348 -9.88 13.74 -18.28
CA PHE A 348 -9.70 15.02 -17.59
C PHE A 348 -9.86 14.86 -16.07
N VAL A 349 -8.88 15.38 -15.32
CA VAL A 349 -8.96 15.57 -13.86
C VAL A 349 -9.64 16.91 -13.61
N LEU A 350 -10.73 16.93 -12.84
CA LEU A 350 -11.42 18.16 -12.45
C LEU A 350 -10.52 18.98 -11.52
N ASP A 351 -10.47 20.30 -11.67
CA ASP A 351 -9.63 21.17 -10.84
C ASP A 351 -10.00 21.13 -9.34
N SER A 352 -11.23 20.73 -8.98
CA SER A 352 -11.64 20.50 -7.59
C SER A 352 -11.00 19.27 -6.94
N GLU A 353 -10.39 18.39 -7.75
CA GLU A 353 -9.68 17.19 -7.29
C GLU A 353 -8.15 17.36 -7.38
N ARG A 354 -7.65 18.54 -7.76
CA ARG A 354 -6.22 18.86 -7.91
C ARG A 354 -5.61 19.43 -6.64
#